data_AF-A0A534B1N0-F1
#
_entry.id   AF-A0A534B1N0-F1
#
_cell.length_a   1.000
_cell.length_b   1.000
_cell.length_c   1.000
_cell.angle_alpha   90.00
_cell.angle_beta   90.00
_cell.angle_gamma   90.00
#
_symmetry.space_group_name_H-M   'P 1'
#
loop_
_entity.id
_entity.type
_entity.pdbx_description
1 polymer ?
#
loop_
_entity_poly.entity_id
_entity_poly.type
_entity_poly.pdbx_seq_one_letter_code
_entity_poly.pdbx_strand_id
1 'polypeptide(L)'
;MKPKSLVGSLALAALVAWNAAPAEQPMTPPKPDALTEVASHIPGARPDQLRLSPIQGIYEFTRGAEIAYVTSDGKYAIAGDLYDLTANDDLTETHRREVRQHLIAAVPETDMVIFGPKDPKYTVTVFTDVDCGYCRKLHSEIAEYNRLGVRVRYLMYPRTGPDTSSWTKAEQVVCSPDRNDALTRARLRARRNTRHRHGERRAAARLCPAGRAGEAPQGRYRQVAASARRGPGAKRSLRARDFSARGDSACPACLPTPWHRAARPSSR
;
A
#
# COMPACT_ATOMS: atom_id res chain seq x y z
N MET A 1 39.13 -80.27 45.90
CA MET A 1 39.60 -79.64 44.65
C MET A 1 38.44 -78.84 44.04
N LYS A 2 38.58 -77.50 43.90
CA LYS A 2 37.85 -76.65 42.91
C LYS A 2 38.46 -76.92 41.50
N PRO A 3 37.98 -76.41 40.33
CA PRO A 3 36.97 -75.36 40.04
C PRO A 3 35.97 -75.71 38.88
N LYS A 4 34.76 -75.13 38.71
CA LYS A 4 34.28 -73.84 38.11
C LYS A 4 33.45 -74.05 36.81
N SER A 5 32.18 -73.63 36.88
CA SER A 5 31.34 -72.90 35.90
C SER A 5 31.77 -72.79 34.42
N LEU A 6 30.84 -73.07 33.50
CA LEU A 6 30.83 -72.46 32.17
C LEU A 6 29.44 -71.84 31.84
N VAL A 7 29.50 -70.55 31.58
CA VAL A 7 28.45 -69.70 30.99
C VAL A 7 28.75 -69.60 29.49
N GLY A 8 27.73 -69.55 28.63
CA GLY A 8 27.89 -69.19 27.21
C GLY A 8 26.52 -69.01 26.54
N SER A 9 25.93 -67.82 26.60
CA SER A 9 26.01 -66.74 25.59
C SER A 9 24.78 -66.73 24.67
N LEU A 10 23.73 -66.04 25.10
CA LEU A 10 22.68 -65.52 24.21
C LEU A 10 23.29 -64.40 23.36
N ALA A 11 23.37 -64.61 22.04
CA ALA A 11 23.69 -63.56 21.09
C ALA A 11 22.45 -62.67 20.88
N LEU A 12 22.47 -61.47 21.45
CA LEU A 12 21.48 -60.42 21.22
C LEU A 12 21.82 -59.72 19.88
N ALA A 13 21.03 -59.97 18.85
CA ALA A 13 21.13 -59.25 17.58
C ALA A 13 20.64 -57.81 17.76
N ALA A 14 21.56 -56.84 17.73
CA ALA A 14 21.24 -55.42 17.75
C ALA A 14 20.70 -54.99 16.37
N LEU A 15 19.39 -54.76 16.30
CA LEU A 15 18.75 -54.03 15.20
C LEU A 15 19.14 -52.56 15.31
N VAL A 16 20.10 -52.13 14.48
CA VAL A 16 20.42 -50.71 14.31
C VAL A 16 19.33 -50.11 13.43
N ALA A 17 18.41 -49.35 14.04
CA ALA A 17 17.42 -48.57 13.32
C ALA A 17 18.12 -47.43 12.58
N TRP A 18 18.10 -47.48 11.24
CA TRP A 18 18.49 -46.37 10.39
C TRP A 18 17.46 -45.25 10.55
N ASN A 19 17.72 -44.31 11.46
CA ASN A 19 17.04 -43.02 11.46
C ASN A 19 17.60 -42.19 10.29
N ALA A 20 16.94 -42.30 9.13
CA ALA A 20 17.13 -41.34 8.05
C ALA A 20 16.47 -40.02 8.49
N ALA A 21 17.28 -39.06 8.93
CA ALA A 21 16.84 -37.69 9.09
C ALA A 21 16.37 -37.16 7.72
N PRO A 22 15.22 -36.47 7.62
CA PRO A 22 14.82 -35.85 6.37
C PRO A 22 15.87 -34.78 6.01
N ALA A 23 16.49 -34.95 4.83
CA ALA A 23 17.45 -34.00 4.31
C ALA A 23 16.72 -32.68 3.99
N GLU A 24 16.94 -31.66 4.82
CA GLU A 24 16.61 -30.28 4.48
C GLU A 24 17.40 -29.89 3.23
N GLN A 25 16.71 -29.82 2.09
CA GLN A 25 17.30 -29.39 0.84
C GLN A 25 17.72 -27.92 1.00
N PRO A 26 19.00 -27.56 0.78
CA PRO A 26 19.42 -26.17 0.82
C PRO A 26 18.62 -25.38 -0.20
N MET A 27 17.88 -24.37 0.27
CA MET A 27 17.15 -23.41 -0.55
C MET A 27 18.15 -22.63 -1.38
N THR A 28 18.51 -23.20 -2.54
CA THR A 28 19.35 -22.53 -3.50
C THR A 28 18.48 -21.45 -4.14
N PRO A 29 18.85 -20.16 -4.07
CA PRO A 29 18.05 -19.12 -4.68
C PRO A 29 17.91 -19.44 -6.17
N PRO A 30 16.69 -19.62 -6.69
CA PRO A 30 16.48 -19.93 -8.10
C PRO A 30 17.08 -18.85 -9.01
N LYS A 31 17.61 -19.32 -10.12
CA LYS A 31 18.33 -18.55 -11.12
C LYS A 31 17.35 -17.61 -11.86
N PRO A 32 17.83 -16.52 -12.49
CA PRO A 32 16.97 -15.55 -13.23
C PRO A 32 16.12 -16.18 -14.35
N ASP A 33 16.56 -17.33 -14.87
CA ASP A 33 15.82 -18.17 -15.83
C ASP A 33 14.49 -18.69 -15.24
N ALA A 34 14.46 -19.07 -13.97
CA ALA A 34 13.29 -19.62 -13.29
C ALA A 34 12.13 -18.62 -13.21
N LEU A 35 12.40 -17.33 -12.97
CA LEU A 35 11.36 -16.30 -12.97
C LEU A 35 10.73 -16.12 -14.36
N THR A 36 11.55 -16.24 -15.40
CA THR A 36 11.10 -16.13 -16.79
C THR A 36 10.23 -17.33 -17.18
N GLU A 37 10.62 -18.52 -16.75
CA GLU A 37 9.86 -19.75 -16.94
C GLU A 37 8.50 -19.69 -16.23
N VAL A 38 8.48 -19.32 -14.94
CA VAL A 38 7.23 -19.16 -14.18
C VAL A 38 6.33 -18.09 -14.81
N ALA A 39 6.89 -16.97 -15.27
CA ALA A 39 6.12 -15.94 -15.98
C ALA A 39 5.45 -16.48 -17.24
N SER A 40 6.13 -17.36 -17.98
CA SER A 40 5.60 -17.94 -19.23
C SER A 40 4.37 -18.82 -19.01
N HIS A 41 4.23 -19.39 -17.81
CA HIS A 41 3.06 -20.19 -17.42
C HIS A 41 1.85 -19.35 -17.00
N ILE A 42 2.04 -18.05 -16.71
CA ILE A 42 0.99 -17.17 -16.19
C ILE A 42 0.53 -16.20 -17.29
N PRO A 43 -0.74 -16.26 -17.73
CA PRO A 43 -1.24 -15.41 -18.80
C PRO A 43 -1.06 -13.91 -18.52
N GLY A 44 -0.30 -13.23 -19.37
CA GLY A 44 -0.06 -11.78 -19.28
C GLY A 44 0.89 -11.34 -18.15
N ALA A 45 1.53 -12.28 -17.46
CA ALA A 45 2.59 -11.97 -16.51
C ALA A 45 3.88 -11.57 -17.25
N ARG A 46 4.67 -10.73 -16.59
CA ARG A 46 6.03 -10.43 -17.01
C ARG A 46 7.02 -10.88 -15.93
N PRO A 47 8.27 -11.22 -16.28
CA PRO A 47 9.27 -11.63 -15.29
C PRO A 47 9.53 -10.59 -14.20
N ASP A 48 9.42 -9.29 -14.49
CA ASP A 48 9.59 -8.20 -13.52
C ASP A 48 8.50 -8.18 -12.43
N GLN A 49 7.43 -8.95 -12.61
CA GLN A 49 6.33 -9.06 -11.65
C GLN A 49 6.52 -10.21 -10.68
N LEU A 50 7.51 -11.07 -10.88
CA LEU A 50 7.75 -12.23 -10.04
C LEU A 50 8.98 -12.01 -9.16
N ARG A 51 8.89 -12.50 -7.93
CA ARG A 51 9.99 -12.52 -6.97
C ARG A 51 10.00 -13.85 -6.23
N LEU A 52 11.14 -14.17 -5.65
CA LEU A 52 11.30 -15.38 -4.87
C LEU A 52 10.57 -15.24 -3.54
N SER A 53 9.84 -16.29 -3.16
CA SER A 53 9.36 -16.44 -1.80
C SER A 53 10.34 -17.33 -1.01
N PRO A 54 10.38 -17.24 0.33
CA PRO A 54 11.09 -18.19 1.18
C PRO A 54 10.55 -19.63 1.09
N ILE A 55 9.39 -19.86 0.48
CA ILE A 55 8.78 -21.18 0.32
C ILE A 55 9.21 -21.75 -1.04
N GLN A 56 9.88 -22.91 -1.02
CA GLN A 56 10.32 -23.59 -2.25
C GLN A 56 9.13 -23.88 -3.19
N GLY A 57 9.31 -23.62 -4.48
CA GLY A 57 8.28 -23.84 -5.50
C GLY A 57 7.14 -22.82 -5.49
N ILE A 58 7.17 -21.83 -4.59
CA ILE A 58 6.22 -20.72 -4.54
C ILE A 58 6.94 -19.41 -4.83
N TYR A 59 6.35 -18.61 -5.70
CA TYR A 59 6.84 -17.32 -6.12
C TYR A 59 5.85 -16.24 -5.72
N GLU A 60 6.37 -15.08 -5.35
CA GLU A 60 5.56 -13.90 -5.12
C GLU A 60 5.27 -13.24 -6.47
N PHE A 61 4.01 -12.97 -6.78
CA PHE A 61 3.55 -12.34 -8.00
C PHE A 61 2.88 -11.01 -7.69
N THR A 62 3.35 -9.94 -8.35
CA THR A 62 2.92 -8.57 -8.09
C THR A 62 2.23 -7.97 -9.32
N ARG A 63 1.02 -7.45 -9.12
CA ARG A 63 0.29 -6.70 -10.15
C ARG A 63 -0.14 -5.35 -9.59
N GLY A 64 0.59 -4.30 -9.95
CA GLY A 64 0.45 -3.01 -9.28
C GLY A 64 0.94 -3.14 -7.85
N ALA A 65 0.05 -3.02 -6.86
CA ALA A 65 0.38 -3.24 -5.45
C ALA A 65 -0.37 -4.44 -4.82
N GLU A 66 -1.07 -5.20 -5.65
CA GLU A 66 -1.62 -6.48 -5.26
C GLU A 66 -0.50 -7.52 -5.35
N ILE A 67 -0.35 -8.28 -4.27
CA ILE A 67 0.63 -9.35 -4.15
C ILE A 67 -0.17 -10.64 -3.93
N ALA A 68 0.16 -11.65 -4.73
CA ALA A 68 -0.31 -13.02 -4.58
C ALA A 68 0.90 -13.95 -4.61
N TYR A 69 0.70 -15.21 -4.23
CA TYR A 69 1.72 -16.24 -4.32
C TYR A 69 1.30 -17.28 -5.36
N VAL A 70 2.21 -17.69 -6.22
CA VAL A 70 1.94 -18.60 -7.34
C VAL A 70 2.86 -19.79 -7.29
N THR A 71 2.36 -20.96 -7.69
CA THR A 71 3.18 -22.18 -7.83
C THR A 71 4.13 -22.05 -9.02
N SER A 72 5.22 -22.81 -9.01
CA SER A 72 6.24 -22.81 -10.07
C SER A 72 5.68 -23.16 -11.47
N ASP A 73 4.62 -23.95 -11.51
CA ASP A 73 3.90 -24.31 -12.74
C ASP A 73 2.88 -23.24 -13.20
N GLY A 74 2.76 -22.12 -12.47
CA GLY A 74 1.84 -21.02 -12.76
C GLY A 74 0.35 -21.35 -12.63
N LYS A 75 0.00 -22.58 -12.18
CA LYS A 75 -1.36 -23.10 -12.24
C LYS A 75 -2.24 -22.66 -11.07
N TYR A 76 -1.64 -22.44 -9.90
CA TYR A 76 -2.35 -22.09 -8.68
C TYR A 76 -1.87 -20.75 -8.13
N ALA A 77 -2.80 -20.00 -7.55
CA ALA A 77 -2.52 -18.74 -6.87
C ALA A 77 -3.14 -18.74 -5.47
N ILE A 78 -2.39 -18.21 -4.50
CA ILE A 78 -2.80 -18.02 -3.12
C ILE A 78 -2.87 -16.50 -2.90
N ALA A 79 -4.06 -16.03 -2.55
CA ALA A 79 -4.27 -14.64 -2.14
C ALA A 79 -4.15 -14.53 -0.61
N GLY A 80 -3.18 -13.78 -0.13
CA GLY A 80 -2.95 -13.59 1.31
C GLY A 80 -1.59 -12.99 1.62
N ASP A 81 -1.31 -12.92 2.92
CA ASP A 81 -0.04 -12.43 3.45
C ASP A 81 0.82 -13.60 3.91
N LEU A 82 2.13 -13.52 3.66
CA LEU A 82 3.13 -14.48 4.10
C LEU A 82 3.83 -13.93 5.33
N TYR A 83 3.75 -14.67 6.42
CA TYR A 83 4.39 -14.33 7.68
C TYR A 83 5.59 -15.22 7.91
N ASP A 84 6.72 -14.62 8.27
CA ASP A 84 7.80 -15.32 8.93
C ASP A 84 7.46 -15.43 10.41
N LEU A 85 7.10 -16.64 10.86
CA LEU A 85 6.71 -16.90 12.25
C LEU A 85 7.90 -16.91 13.21
N THR A 86 9.12 -17.12 12.71
CA THR A 86 10.34 -17.09 13.53
C THR A 86 10.79 -15.65 13.78
N ALA A 87 10.76 -14.82 12.74
CA ALA A 87 11.05 -13.38 12.86
C ALA A 87 9.86 -12.56 13.36
N ASN A 88 8.65 -13.14 13.38
CA ASN A 88 7.38 -12.46 13.64
C ASN A 88 7.19 -11.23 12.73
N ASP A 89 7.44 -11.42 11.43
CA ASP A 89 7.35 -10.37 10.41
C ASP A 89 6.35 -10.72 9.30
N ASP A 90 5.68 -9.70 8.77
CA ASP A 90 4.79 -9.81 7.62
C ASP A 90 5.58 -9.42 6.36
N LEU A 91 6.07 -10.45 5.67
CA LEU A 91 6.92 -10.29 4.49
C LEU A 91 6.15 -9.64 3.34
N THR A 92 4.88 -10.03 3.17
CA THR A 92 4.01 -9.45 2.15
C THR A 92 3.79 -7.96 2.41
N GLU A 93 3.45 -7.55 3.63
CA GLU A 93 3.22 -6.13 3.93
C GLU A 93 4.48 -5.29 3.85
N THR A 94 5.65 -5.88 4.11
CA THR A 94 6.94 -5.22 3.89
C THR A 94 7.14 -4.92 2.42
N HIS A 95 6.98 -5.91 1.53
CA HIS A 95 7.12 -5.68 0.11
C HIS A 95 6.01 -4.79 -0.47
N ARG A 96 4.75 -4.99 -0.05
CA ARG A 96 3.60 -4.15 -0.45
C ARG A 96 3.86 -2.68 -0.13
N ARG A 97 4.54 -2.39 0.98
CA ARG A 97 4.93 -1.03 1.37
C ARG A 97 6.01 -0.45 0.45
N GLU A 98 7.00 -1.23 0.05
CA GLU A 98 8.07 -0.80 -0.86
C GLU A 98 7.51 -0.48 -2.25
N VAL A 99 6.69 -1.38 -2.80
CA VAL A 99 5.97 -1.20 -4.07
C VAL A 99 5.12 0.06 -4.02
N ARG A 100 4.35 0.25 -2.94
CA ARG A 100 3.55 1.45 -2.70
C ARG A 100 4.39 2.72 -2.71
N GLN A 101 5.51 2.74 -2.00
CA GLN A 101 6.40 3.91 -1.96
C GLN A 101 6.93 4.25 -3.35
N HIS A 102 7.36 3.23 -4.12
CA HIS A 102 7.79 3.41 -5.50
C HIS A 102 6.69 3.99 -6.39
N LEU A 103 5.47 3.45 -6.28
CA LEU A 103 4.32 3.92 -7.06
C LEU A 103 3.96 5.37 -6.72
N ILE A 104 4.03 5.79 -5.45
CA ILE A 104 3.80 7.18 -5.02
C ILE A 104 4.90 8.09 -5.57
N ALA A 105 6.16 7.68 -5.45
CA ALA A 105 7.31 8.45 -5.89
C ALA A 105 7.33 8.64 -7.43
N ALA A 106 6.77 7.70 -8.18
CA ALA A 106 6.63 7.79 -9.63
C ALA A 106 5.53 8.75 -10.11
N VAL A 107 4.79 9.38 -9.21
CA VAL A 107 3.79 10.41 -9.57
C VAL A 107 4.46 11.79 -9.56
N PRO A 108 4.41 12.56 -10.66
CA PRO A 108 5.02 13.87 -10.69
C PRO A 108 4.24 14.86 -9.80
N GLU A 109 4.96 15.76 -9.13
CA GLU A 109 4.35 16.80 -8.29
C GLU A 109 3.44 17.75 -9.10
N THR A 110 3.64 17.84 -10.41
CA THR A 110 2.76 18.58 -11.35
C THR A 110 1.35 18.02 -11.44
N ASP A 111 1.10 16.82 -10.92
CA ASP A 111 -0.24 16.22 -10.85
C ASP A 111 -0.85 16.32 -9.44
N MET A 112 -0.12 16.93 -8.50
CA MET A 112 -0.51 17.08 -7.10
C MET A 112 -1.02 18.49 -6.79
N VAL A 113 -1.75 18.61 -5.68
CA VAL A 113 -2.03 19.92 -5.04
C VAL A 113 -1.22 19.99 -3.75
N ILE A 114 -0.25 20.90 -3.68
CA ILE A 114 0.79 20.90 -2.65
C ILE A 114 0.57 22.07 -1.69
N PHE A 115 0.45 21.76 -0.41
CA PHE A 115 0.39 22.73 0.67
C PHE A 115 1.59 22.54 1.59
N GLY A 116 2.38 23.60 1.80
CA GLY A 116 3.45 23.62 2.79
C GLY A 116 4.72 24.31 2.33
N PRO A 117 5.75 24.33 3.20
CA PRO A 117 7.00 25.01 2.92
C PRO A 117 7.78 24.32 1.78
N LYS A 118 8.67 25.06 1.12
CA LYS A 118 9.63 24.55 0.12
C LYS A 118 10.69 23.62 0.72
N ASP A 119 10.96 23.75 2.02
CA ASP A 119 11.85 22.89 2.79
C ASP A 119 11.11 22.32 4.02
N PRO A 120 10.39 21.19 3.85
CA PRO A 120 9.59 20.61 4.92
C PRO A 120 10.39 19.63 5.78
N LYS A 121 10.04 19.56 7.08
CA LYS A 121 10.53 18.52 7.99
C LYS A 121 9.95 17.14 7.67
N TYR A 122 8.71 17.12 7.19
CA TYR A 122 7.99 15.89 6.83
C TYR A 122 7.17 16.12 5.56
N THR A 123 7.10 15.10 4.70
CA THR A 123 6.20 15.11 3.54
C THR A 123 5.21 13.96 3.66
N VAL A 124 3.93 14.26 3.42
CA VAL A 124 2.86 13.26 3.39
C VAL A 124 2.08 13.39 2.09
N THR A 125 1.75 12.24 1.49
CA THR A 125 0.86 12.18 0.32
C THR A 125 -0.52 11.74 0.77
N VAL A 126 -1.56 12.48 0.39
CA VAL A 126 -2.93 12.21 0.85
C VAL A 126 -3.84 12.01 -0.36
N PHE A 127 -4.35 10.79 -0.49
CA PHE A 127 -5.45 10.49 -1.41
C PHE A 127 -6.73 11.08 -0.87
N THR A 128 -7.40 11.88 -1.69
CA THR A 128 -8.37 12.82 -1.16
C THR A 128 -9.55 13.08 -2.09
N ASP A 129 -10.72 13.23 -1.48
CA ASP A 129 -12.00 13.42 -2.16
C ASP A 129 -12.59 14.75 -1.69
N VAL A 130 -13.03 15.58 -2.64
CA VAL A 130 -13.59 16.92 -2.34
C VAL A 130 -14.84 16.81 -1.47
N ASP A 131 -15.63 15.77 -1.67
CA ASP A 131 -16.90 15.58 -0.96
C ASP A 131 -16.74 14.77 0.34
N CYS A 132 -15.52 14.29 0.67
CA CYS A 132 -15.29 13.56 1.92
C CYS A 132 -15.16 14.47 3.15
N GLY A 133 -15.99 14.23 4.17
CA GLY A 133 -16.00 14.99 5.42
C GLY A 133 -14.65 14.99 6.17
N TYR A 134 -13.97 13.84 6.24
CA TYR A 134 -12.65 13.74 6.87
C TYR A 134 -11.57 14.48 6.09
N CYS A 135 -11.62 14.45 4.76
CA CYS A 135 -10.71 15.22 3.92
C CYS A 135 -10.92 16.74 4.11
N ARG A 136 -12.17 17.17 4.28
CA ARG A 136 -12.49 18.57 4.62
C ARG A 136 -11.96 18.96 5.99
N LYS A 137 -12.07 18.07 6.99
CA LYS A 137 -11.52 18.30 8.33
C LYS A 137 -10.00 18.43 8.31
N LEU A 138 -9.29 17.50 7.66
CA LEU A 138 -7.83 17.58 7.50
C LEU A 138 -7.43 18.89 6.82
N HIS A 139 -8.15 19.27 5.75
CA HIS A 139 -7.88 20.53 5.03
C HIS A 139 -8.15 21.78 5.88
N SER A 140 -9.13 21.74 6.78
CA SER A 140 -9.39 22.87 7.69
C SER A 140 -8.24 23.16 8.66
N GLU A 141 -7.35 22.19 8.86
CA GLU A 141 -6.17 22.27 9.73
C GLU A 141 -4.86 22.41 8.93
N ILE A 142 -4.94 22.59 7.60
CA ILE A 142 -3.77 22.57 6.71
C ILE A 142 -2.66 23.56 7.11
N ALA A 143 -3.06 24.76 7.54
CA ALA A 143 -2.14 25.79 8.00
C ALA A 143 -1.34 25.34 9.24
N GLU A 144 -1.97 24.59 10.15
CA GLU A 144 -1.29 24.08 11.34
C GLU A 144 -0.27 22.99 10.99
N TYR A 145 -0.62 22.06 10.09
CA TYR A 145 0.34 21.08 9.58
C TYR A 145 1.55 21.77 8.94
N ASN A 146 1.31 22.78 8.11
CA ASN A 146 2.38 23.54 7.47
C ASN A 146 3.26 24.30 8.47
N ARG A 147 2.67 24.90 9.51
CA ARG A 147 3.39 25.55 10.62
C ARG A 147 4.29 24.57 11.38
N LEU A 148 3.86 23.32 11.53
CA LEU A 148 4.65 22.24 12.13
C LEU A 148 5.73 21.68 11.19
N GLY A 149 5.88 22.23 9.98
CA GLY A 149 6.88 21.80 9.00
C GLY A 149 6.44 20.61 8.14
N VAL A 150 5.15 20.27 8.12
CA VAL A 150 4.61 19.19 7.29
C VAL A 150 4.17 19.75 5.94
N ARG A 151 4.71 19.18 4.85
CA ARG A 151 4.21 19.36 3.48
C ARG A 151 3.17 18.28 3.18
N VAL A 152 1.99 18.70 2.74
CA VAL A 152 0.90 17.82 2.34
C VAL A 152 0.74 17.88 0.82
N ARG A 153 0.93 16.73 0.17
CA ARG A 153 0.73 16.53 -1.27
C ARG A 153 -0.60 15.83 -1.50
N TYR A 154 -1.61 16.52 -2.01
CA TYR A 154 -2.90 15.90 -2.30
C TYR A 154 -2.94 15.27 -3.69
N LEU A 155 -3.46 14.05 -3.74
CA LEU A 155 -3.84 13.35 -4.95
C LEU A 155 -5.34 13.16 -4.98
N MET A 156 -6.00 13.64 -6.03
CA MET A 156 -7.45 13.53 -6.13
C MET A 156 -7.84 12.06 -6.36
N TYR A 157 -8.71 11.57 -5.48
CA TYR A 157 -9.26 10.23 -5.53
C TYR A 157 -10.76 10.26 -5.20
N PRO A 158 -11.61 10.73 -6.14
CA PRO A 158 -13.06 10.77 -5.96
C PRO A 158 -13.60 9.35 -5.82
N ARG A 159 -14.12 8.99 -4.65
CA ARG A 159 -14.56 7.62 -4.36
C ARG A 159 -15.76 7.19 -5.20
N THR A 160 -16.51 8.16 -5.71
CA THR A 160 -17.68 7.96 -6.56
C THR A 160 -17.32 7.62 -8.00
N GLY A 161 -16.04 7.70 -8.39
CA GLY A 161 -15.58 7.34 -9.73
C GLY A 161 -15.89 8.40 -10.81
N PRO A 162 -15.55 8.10 -12.08
CA PRO A 162 -15.78 8.96 -13.24
C PRO A 162 -17.24 9.37 -13.43
N ASP A 163 -17.47 10.45 -14.18
CA ASP A 163 -18.80 10.98 -14.53
C ASP A 163 -19.69 11.39 -13.34
N THR A 164 -19.09 11.56 -12.16
CA THR A 164 -19.79 12.00 -10.95
C THR A 164 -19.50 13.45 -10.59
N SER A 165 -20.32 14.03 -9.71
CA SER A 165 -20.12 15.42 -9.28
C SER A 165 -18.80 15.63 -8.51
N SER A 166 -18.36 14.65 -7.70
CA SER A 166 -17.07 14.74 -7.00
C SER A 166 -15.91 14.68 -7.98
N TRP A 167 -16.03 13.82 -9.01
CA TRP A 167 -15.09 13.75 -10.11
C TRP A 167 -14.91 15.09 -10.80
N THR A 168 -16.01 15.67 -11.29
CA THR A 168 -15.98 16.97 -11.97
C THR A 168 -15.36 18.07 -11.09
N LYS A 169 -15.62 18.07 -9.78
CA LYS A 169 -15.01 19.03 -8.84
C LYS A 169 -13.51 18.80 -8.70
N ALA A 170 -13.07 17.55 -8.62
CA ALA A 170 -11.64 17.22 -8.57
C ALA A 170 -10.92 17.68 -9.85
N GLU A 171 -11.51 17.46 -11.02
CA GLU A 171 -10.95 17.94 -12.29
C GLU A 171 -10.82 19.47 -12.31
N GLN A 172 -11.87 20.18 -11.86
CA GLN A 172 -11.83 21.64 -11.74
C GLN A 172 -10.74 22.13 -10.81
N VAL A 173 -10.43 21.39 -9.74
CA VAL A 173 -9.33 21.74 -8.83
C VAL A 173 -7.98 21.54 -9.50
N VAL A 174 -7.72 20.35 -10.06
CA VAL A 174 -6.42 19.99 -10.66
C VAL A 174 -6.12 20.84 -11.88
N CYS A 175 -7.14 21.28 -12.61
CA CYS A 175 -6.97 22.13 -13.79
C CYS A 175 -7.15 23.62 -13.52
N SER A 176 -7.27 24.03 -12.26
CA SER A 176 -7.24 25.43 -11.87
C SER A 176 -5.83 26.02 -12.01
N PRO A 177 -5.68 27.26 -12.49
CA PRO A 177 -4.40 27.98 -12.44
C PRO A 177 -3.85 28.09 -11.01
N ASP A 178 -4.75 28.29 -10.03
CA ASP A 178 -4.45 28.20 -8.61
C ASP A 178 -5.19 27.00 -8.02
N ARG A 179 -4.48 25.87 -7.93
CA ARG A 179 -5.02 24.62 -7.38
C ARG A 179 -5.25 24.70 -5.88
N ASN A 180 -4.44 25.46 -5.16
CA ASN A 180 -4.50 25.57 -3.71
C ASN A 180 -5.77 26.32 -3.29
N ASP A 181 -6.03 27.46 -3.92
CA ASP A 181 -7.27 28.21 -3.71
C ASP A 181 -8.49 27.43 -4.22
N ALA A 182 -8.40 26.76 -5.39
CA ALA A 182 -9.50 25.93 -5.89
C ALA A 182 -9.88 24.81 -4.91
N LEU A 183 -8.92 24.06 -4.37
CA LEU A 183 -9.18 22.99 -3.41
C LEU A 183 -9.79 23.53 -2.12
N THR A 184 -9.22 24.62 -1.60
CA THR A 184 -9.68 25.24 -0.35
C THR A 184 -11.13 25.69 -0.47
N ARG A 185 -11.50 26.35 -1.57
CA ARG A 185 -12.87 26.80 -1.82
C ARG A 185 -13.84 25.64 -2.04
N ALA A 186 -13.39 24.59 -2.73
CA ALA A 186 -14.19 23.38 -2.96
C ALA A 186 -14.55 22.66 -1.64
N ARG A 187 -13.64 22.67 -0.65
CA ARG A 187 -13.80 21.97 0.63
C ARG A 187 -14.48 22.78 1.73
N LEU A 188 -14.14 24.06 1.85
CA LEU A 188 -14.54 24.88 2.98
C LEU A 188 -15.82 25.67 2.72
N ARG A 189 -16.49 25.46 1.57
CA ARG A 189 -17.68 26.20 1.14
C ARG A 189 -17.45 27.71 1.34
N ALA A 190 -16.42 28.25 0.70
CA ALA A 190 -16.35 29.70 0.52
C ALA A 190 -17.58 30.11 -0.29
N ARG A 191 -18.50 30.88 0.32
CA ARG A 191 -19.66 31.44 -0.40
C ARG A 191 -19.12 32.26 -1.57
N ARG A 192 -19.39 31.85 -2.80
CA ARG A 192 -18.99 32.60 -4.00
C ARG A 192 -20.17 33.29 -4.65
N ASN A 193 -19.97 34.56 -4.96
CA ASN A 193 -20.74 35.36 -5.90
C ASN A 193 -20.74 34.65 -7.28
N THR A 194 -21.89 34.63 -7.95
CA THR A 194 -22.16 33.83 -9.18
C THR A 194 -21.24 34.20 -10.35
N ARG A 195 -20.71 35.43 -10.37
CA ARG A 195 -19.88 35.96 -11.47
C ARG A 195 -18.49 35.29 -11.57
N HIS A 196 -17.85 34.97 -10.44
CA HIS A 196 -16.58 34.21 -10.42
C HIS A 196 -16.76 32.76 -10.91
N ARG A 197 -17.96 32.19 -10.71
CA ARG A 197 -18.28 30.81 -11.08
C ARG A 197 -18.19 30.54 -12.58
N HIS A 198 -18.54 31.53 -13.42
CA HIS A 198 -18.51 31.37 -14.87
C HIS A 198 -17.13 31.60 -15.49
N GLY A 199 -16.35 32.57 -14.97
CA GLY A 199 -14.99 32.84 -15.45
C GLY A 199 -14.03 31.69 -15.15
N GLU A 200 -14.05 31.17 -13.92
CA GLU A 200 -13.18 30.04 -13.52
C GLU A 200 -13.55 28.74 -14.22
N ARG A 201 -14.85 28.46 -14.41
CA ARG A 201 -15.30 27.28 -15.16
C ARG A 201 -14.83 27.30 -16.61
N ARG A 202 -14.88 28.46 -17.27
CA ARG A 202 -14.40 28.61 -18.66
C ARG A 202 -12.89 28.47 -18.75
N ALA A 203 -12.14 28.97 -17.76
CA ALA A 203 -10.69 28.81 -17.70
C ALA A 203 -10.29 27.34 -17.44
N ALA A 204 -10.90 26.69 -16.44
CA ALA A 204 -10.64 25.29 -16.13
C ALA A 204 -10.99 24.35 -17.30
N ALA A 205 -12.10 24.59 -18.01
CA ALA A 205 -12.49 23.81 -19.19
C ALA A 205 -11.52 23.96 -20.39
N ARG A 206 -10.79 25.09 -20.48
CA ARG A 206 -9.75 25.28 -21.51
C ARG A 206 -8.42 24.64 -21.14
N LEU A 207 -8.12 24.58 -19.84
CA LEU A 207 -6.86 24.06 -19.30
C LEU A 207 -6.90 22.53 -19.09
N CYS A 208 -8.11 21.97 -18.95
CA CYS A 208 -8.42 20.55 -18.85
C CYS A 208 -9.25 20.11 -20.06
N PRO A 209 -8.64 19.78 -21.22
CA PRO A 209 -9.34 18.92 -22.16
C PRO A 209 -9.70 17.62 -21.43
N ALA A 210 -10.89 17.07 -21.72
CA ALA A 210 -11.35 15.79 -21.19
C ALA A 210 -10.22 14.77 -21.34
N GLY A 211 -9.67 14.31 -20.21
CA GLY A 211 -8.44 13.50 -20.16
C GLY A 211 -7.42 13.99 -19.15
N ARG A 212 -7.21 15.30 -18.91
CA ARG A 212 -6.06 15.70 -18.07
C ARG A 212 -6.18 15.41 -16.57
N ALA A 213 -7.38 15.52 -16.02
CA ALA A 213 -7.64 15.12 -14.63
C ALA A 213 -8.25 13.71 -14.53
N GLY A 214 -8.66 13.12 -15.66
CA GLY A 214 -9.28 11.81 -15.70
C GLY A 214 -8.46 10.65 -16.27
N GLU A 215 -7.35 10.98 -16.92
CA GLU A 215 -6.40 10.05 -17.55
C GLU A 215 -5.03 10.08 -16.84
N ALA A 216 -4.79 11.07 -15.96
CA ALA A 216 -3.77 10.94 -14.93
C ALA A 216 -4.13 9.70 -14.09
N PRO A 217 -3.25 8.70 -14.06
CA PRO A 217 -3.58 7.37 -14.52
C PRO A 217 -4.41 6.73 -13.43
N GLN A 218 -5.74 6.66 -13.55
CA GLN A 218 -6.53 5.95 -12.55
C GLN A 218 -6.05 4.51 -12.40
N GLY A 219 -5.50 3.86 -13.44
CA GLY A 219 -4.77 2.61 -13.28
C GLY A 219 -3.62 2.71 -12.27
N ARG A 220 -2.75 3.71 -12.43
CA ARG A 220 -1.62 3.99 -11.52
C ARG A 220 -2.12 4.48 -10.16
N TYR A 221 -2.94 5.52 -10.06
CA TYR A 221 -3.51 6.05 -8.82
C TYR A 221 -4.42 5.09 -8.08
N ARG A 222 -5.18 4.22 -8.75
CA ARG A 222 -5.95 3.16 -8.09
C ARG A 222 -5.03 2.09 -7.55
N GLN A 223 -3.96 1.72 -8.26
CA GLN A 223 -2.90 0.87 -7.70
C GLN A 223 -2.22 1.55 -6.50
N VAL A 224 -1.87 2.85 -6.61
CA VAL A 224 -1.23 3.60 -5.53
C VAL A 224 -2.18 3.81 -4.34
N ALA A 225 -3.46 4.11 -4.57
CA ALA A 225 -4.47 4.35 -3.54
C ALA A 225 -4.97 3.06 -2.89
N ALA A 226 -5.15 1.98 -3.67
CA ALA A 226 -5.44 0.64 -3.14
C ALA A 226 -4.27 0.13 -2.31
N SER A 227 -3.05 0.51 -2.69
CA SER A 227 -1.89 0.28 -1.86
C SER A 227 -1.91 1.18 -0.62
N ALA A 228 -2.27 2.46 -0.67
CA ALA A 228 -2.07 3.43 0.42
C ALA A 228 -2.33 2.85 1.83
N ARG A 229 -1.29 2.80 2.69
CA ARG A 229 -1.42 2.26 4.06
C ARG A 229 -2.38 3.15 4.83
N ARG A 230 -3.44 2.61 5.45
CA ARG A 230 -4.32 3.38 6.34
C ARG A 230 -3.49 4.01 7.47
N GLY A 231 -3.05 5.25 7.26
CA GLY A 231 -2.56 6.09 8.35
C GLY A 231 -3.69 6.34 9.34
N PRO A 232 -3.38 6.84 10.54
CA PRO A 232 -4.42 7.20 11.48
C PRO A 232 -5.33 8.23 10.80
N GLY A 233 -6.56 7.82 10.47
CA GLY A 233 -7.58 8.72 9.94
C GLY A 233 -7.73 9.93 10.84
N ALA A 234 -8.20 11.06 10.28
CA ALA A 234 -8.27 12.38 10.93
C ALA A 234 -8.51 12.29 12.45
N LYS A 235 -7.41 12.32 13.22
CA LYS A 235 -7.51 12.29 14.68
C LYS A 235 -8.10 13.62 15.13
N ARG A 236 -8.74 13.63 16.30
CA ARG A 236 -9.32 14.84 16.92
C ARG A 236 -8.28 15.97 17.11
N SER A 237 -7.01 15.62 17.17
CA SER A 237 -5.83 16.49 17.02
C SER A 237 -4.63 15.61 16.63
N LEU A 238 -4.05 15.78 15.44
CA LEU A 238 -2.77 15.16 15.09
C LEU A 238 -1.64 15.99 15.72
N ARG A 239 -0.77 15.37 16.51
CA ARG A 239 0.43 16.00 17.08
C ARG A 239 1.60 15.76 16.13
N ALA A 240 2.62 16.62 16.16
CA ALA A 240 3.85 16.41 15.35
C ALA A 240 4.48 15.01 15.56
N ARG A 241 4.29 14.41 16.74
CA ARG A 241 4.73 13.04 17.09
C ARG A 241 3.98 11.92 16.36
N ASP A 242 2.84 12.20 15.74
CA ASP A 242 2.09 11.23 14.93
C ASP A 242 2.73 11.04 13.54
N PHE A 243 3.67 11.90 13.12
CA PHE A 243 4.45 11.75 11.90
C PHE A 243 5.78 11.04 12.24
N SER A 244 5.91 9.78 11.81
CA SER A 244 7.13 9.00 11.97
C SER A 244 8.22 9.50 11.04
N ALA A 245 9.48 9.51 11.50
CA ALA A 245 10.69 9.88 10.75
C ALA A 245 11.03 8.93 9.57
N ARG A 246 10.13 8.01 9.21
CA ARG A 246 10.31 7.09 8.08
C ARG A 246 9.36 7.55 6.96
N GLY A 247 9.97 7.91 5.84
CA GLY A 247 9.41 8.75 4.79
C GLY A 247 8.08 8.31 4.18
N ASP A 248 7.44 9.31 3.57
CA ASP A 248 6.32 9.20 2.63
C ASP A 248 5.23 8.20 3.01
N SER A 249 4.54 8.50 4.11
CA SER A 249 3.31 7.78 4.47
C SER A 249 2.14 8.32 3.63
N ALA A 250 1.66 7.52 2.67
CA ALA A 250 0.38 7.77 2.04
C ALA A 250 -0.75 7.48 3.02
N CYS A 251 -1.53 8.49 3.40
CA CYS A 251 -2.67 8.32 4.30
C CYS A 251 -3.98 8.33 3.49
N PRO A 252 -4.71 7.21 3.36
CA PRO A 252 -6.05 7.21 2.82
C PRO A 252 -6.99 7.74 3.91
N ALA A 253 -7.42 9.00 3.77
CA ALA A 253 -8.39 9.62 4.67
C ALA A 253 -9.82 9.04 4.55
N CYS A 254 -9.99 7.89 3.88
CA CYS A 254 -11.24 7.51 3.21
C CYS A 254 -11.66 6.03 3.31
N LEU A 255 -10.91 5.15 3.99
CA LEU A 255 -11.32 3.74 4.12
C LEU A 255 -11.97 3.46 5.48
N PRO A 256 -13.18 2.88 5.53
CA PRO A 256 -13.86 2.58 6.79
C PRO A 256 -13.04 1.59 7.63
N THR A 257 -12.91 1.86 8.93
CA THR A 257 -12.35 0.93 9.92
C THR A 257 -13.08 -0.42 9.88
N PRO A 258 -12.38 -1.56 9.84
CA PRO A 258 -13.00 -2.84 10.18
C PRO A 258 -13.47 -2.78 11.63
N TRP A 259 -14.69 -3.23 11.86
CA TRP A 259 -15.28 -3.43 13.17
C TRP A 259 -14.56 -4.56 13.91
N HIS A 260 -13.43 -4.28 14.55
CA HIS A 260 -12.99 -5.05 15.71
C HIS A 260 -13.20 -4.20 16.96
N ARG A 261 -14.48 -4.09 17.33
CA ARG A 261 -14.86 -3.61 18.65
C ARG A 261 -14.47 -4.72 19.62
N ALA A 262 -13.49 -4.39 20.46
CA ALA A 262 -13.07 -5.07 21.66
C ALA A 262 -14.17 -5.94 22.31
N ALA A 263 -13.97 -7.26 22.29
CA ALA A 263 -14.54 -8.12 23.31
C ALA A 263 -13.75 -7.86 24.61
N ARG A 264 -14.29 -6.99 25.47
CA ARG A 264 -13.95 -7.00 26.90
C ARG A 264 -14.89 -8.02 27.58
N PRO A 265 -14.38 -8.97 28.36
CA PRO A 265 -15.25 -9.78 29.21
C PRO A 265 -15.83 -8.88 30.30
N SER A 266 -17.15 -8.83 30.42
CA SER A 266 -17.81 -8.22 31.57
C SER A 266 -17.72 -9.18 32.75
N SER A 267 -16.94 -8.82 33.76
CA SER A 267 -17.03 -9.39 35.10
C SER A 267 -18.20 -8.77 35.85
N ARG A 268 -19.28 -9.54 36.03
CA ARG A 268 -20.14 -9.65 37.23
C ARG A 268 -21.42 -10.40 36.85
#